data_AF-A0A1E4ZYC2-F1
#
_entry.id   AF-A0A1E4ZYC2-F1
#
_cell.length_a   1.000
_cell.length_b   1.000
_cell.length_c   1.000
_cell.angle_alpha   90.00
_cell.angle_beta   90.00
_cell.angle_gamma   90.00
#
_symmetry.space_group_name_H-M   'P 1'
#
loop_
_entity.id
_entity.type
_entity.pdbx_description
1 polymer ?
#
loop_
_entity_poly.entity_id
_entity_poly.type
_entity_poly.pdbx_seq_one_letter_code
_entity_poly.pdbx_strand_id
1 'polypeptide(L)'
;MNRELLFVYNANSSILNKYIDLAHKIISPTTYSCDLCALTHGSFSEKKEWKEFRENTSHIFRFQYKNDFIASYKNEKYQKFQFPVILERKKDDFHIVLDAKKLKSMQSAEDLIKVLKEKVN
;
A
#
# COMPACT_ATOMS: atom_id res chain seq x y z
N MET A 1 19.53 -3.31 -8.88
CA MET A 1 19.64 -2.85 -7.47
C MET A 1 18.36 -3.24 -6.75
N ASN A 2 18.45 -3.90 -5.59
CA ASN A 2 17.25 -4.23 -4.81
C ASN A 2 16.81 -2.97 -4.05
N ARG A 3 15.52 -2.64 -4.15
CA ARG A 3 14.91 -1.47 -3.53
C ARG A 3 13.86 -1.96 -2.56
N GLU A 4 13.66 -1.23 -1.47
CA GLU A 4 12.60 -1.53 -0.51
C GLU A 4 11.47 -0.52 -0.67
N LEU A 5 10.28 -1.02 -1.02
CA LEU A 5 9.07 -0.24 -1.21
C LEU A 5 8.11 -0.47 -0.06
N LEU A 6 7.60 0.61 0.51
CA LEU A 6 6.61 0.62 1.57
C LEU A 6 5.28 1.15 1.05
N PHE A 7 4.28 0.29 1.11
CA PHE A 7 2.91 0.57 0.71
C PHE A 7 2.12 0.96 1.95
N VAL A 8 1.76 2.25 2.05
CA VAL A 8 1.01 2.78 3.19
C VAL A 8 -0.44 3.00 2.81
N TYR A 9 -1.31 2.16 3.36
CA TYR A 9 -2.75 2.21 3.08
C TYR A 9 -3.46 3.28 3.90
N ASN A 10 -4.48 3.89 3.30
CA ASN A 10 -5.38 4.83 4.00
C ASN A 10 -6.43 4.08 4.82
N ALA A 11 -6.01 3.32 5.82
CA ALA A 11 -6.90 2.65 6.77
C ALA A 11 -6.51 2.98 8.22
N ASN A 12 -7.53 3.08 9.08
CA ASN A 12 -7.36 3.38 10.50
C ASN A 12 -7.10 2.09 11.30
N SER A 13 -5.94 1.96 11.94
CA SER A 13 -5.65 0.86 12.87
C SER A 13 -6.60 0.82 14.08
N SER A 14 -7.29 1.92 14.39
CA SER A 14 -8.22 2.02 15.52
C SER A 14 -9.51 1.19 15.35
N ILE A 15 -9.80 0.69 14.14
CA ILE A 15 -10.92 -0.23 13.91
C ILE A 15 -10.46 -1.69 14.12
N LEU A 16 -9.17 -2.02 14.00
CA LEU A 16 -8.73 -3.41 14.13
C LEU A 16 -8.72 -3.95 15.56
N ASN A 17 -8.44 -3.12 16.59
CA ASN A 17 -8.48 -3.58 17.98
C ASN A 17 -9.88 -3.99 18.48
N LYS A 18 -10.95 -3.66 17.75
CA LYS A 18 -12.32 -4.10 18.07
C LYS A 18 -12.87 -5.18 17.14
N TYR A 19 -12.15 -5.53 16.06
CA TYR A 19 -12.67 -6.42 15.01
C TYR A 19 -11.86 -7.70 14.81
N ILE A 20 -10.70 -7.86 15.47
CA ILE A 20 -9.96 -9.13 15.46
C ILE A 20 -10.68 -10.22 16.29
N ASP A 21 -11.60 -9.85 17.19
CA ASP A 21 -12.48 -10.81 17.87
C ASP A 21 -13.53 -11.50 16.97
N LEU A 22 -13.65 -11.10 15.69
CA LEU A 22 -14.58 -11.71 14.75
C LEU A 22 -13.86 -12.43 13.60
N ALA A 23 -13.23 -13.55 13.95
CA ALA A 23 -12.86 -14.61 13.01
C ALA A 23 -14.08 -15.27 12.28
N HIS A 24 -15.26 -14.65 12.25
CA HIS A 24 -16.48 -15.19 11.63
C HIS A 24 -17.37 -14.12 10.97
N LYS A 25 -16.89 -13.35 9.99
CA LYS A 25 -17.77 -12.84 8.92
C LYS A 25 -17.01 -12.31 7.70
N ILE A 26 -17.08 -13.12 6.66
CA ILE A 26 -17.08 -12.75 5.25
C ILE A 26 -17.93 -11.46 5.07
N ILE A 27 -17.55 -10.59 4.11
CA ILE A 27 -18.32 -9.46 3.55
C ILE A 27 -18.28 -8.19 4.43
N SER A 28 -17.52 -7.13 4.10
CA SER A 28 -17.68 -6.34 2.87
C SER A 28 -16.41 -5.59 2.47
N PRO A 29 -15.93 -5.70 1.22
CA PRO A 29 -14.88 -4.82 0.70
C PRO A 29 -15.35 -3.37 0.54
N THR A 30 -16.65 -3.08 0.68
CA THR A 30 -17.24 -1.76 0.44
C THR A 30 -17.02 -0.74 1.57
N THR A 31 -16.53 -1.14 2.74
CA THR A 31 -16.19 -0.20 3.82
C THR A 31 -14.76 0.35 3.71
N TYR A 32 -14.00 -0.04 2.69
CA TYR A 32 -12.64 0.46 2.46
C TYR A 32 -12.47 0.97 1.03
N SER A 33 -12.87 2.21 0.76
CA SER A 33 -12.55 2.94 -0.49
C SER A 33 -11.08 3.37 -0.51
N CYS A 34 -10.16 2.41 -0.37
CA CYS A 34 -8.73 2.65 -0.53
C CYS A 34 -8.34 2.29 -1.96
N ASP A 35 -7.96 3.29 -2.77
CA ASP A 35 -7.57 3.12 -4.18
C ASP A 35 -6.46 2.06 -4.32
N LEU A 36 -5.50 2.03 -3.39
CA LEU A 36 -4.42 1.03 -3.39
C LEU A 36 -4.90 -0.40 -3.11
N CYS A 37 -5.94 -0.58 -2.28
CA CYS A 37 -6.56 -1.89 -2.08
C CYS A 37 -7.26 -2.35 -3.36
N ALA A 38 -8.01 -1.47 -4.04
CA ALA A 38 -8.69 -1.79 -5.29
C ALA A 38 -7.73 -2.14 -6.44
N LEU A 39 -6.52 -1.55 -6.42
CA LEU A 39 -5.47 -1.88 -7.38
C LEU A 39 -4.85 -3.26 -7.12
N THR A 40 -4.67 -3.66 -5.86
CA THR A 40 -3.91 -4.87 -5.48
C THR A 40 -4.77 -6.09 -5.19
N HIS A 41 -6.03 -5.90 -4.79
CA HIS A 41 -6.96 -6.95 -4.36
C HIS A 41 -8.25 -6.91 -5.20
N GLY A 42 -8.77 -8.08 -5.53
CA GLY A 42 -10.11 -8.27 -6.11
C GLY A 42 -11.16 -8.56 -5.03
N SER A 43 -12.29 -9.14 -5.43
CA SER A 43 -13.44 -9.37 -4.53
C SER A 43 -13.15 -10.28 -3.33
N PHE A 44 -12.14 -11.16 -3.43
CA PHE A 44 -11.84 -12.16 -2.40
C PHE A 44 -10.34 -12.42 -2.16
N SER A 45 -9.44 -12.02 -3.08
CA SER A 45 -8.01 -12.31 -2.99
C SER A 45 -7.15 -11.25 -3.67
N GLU A 46 -5.85 -11.29 -3.41
CA GLU A 46 -4.85 -10.54 -4.18
C GLU A 46 -5.00 -10.85 -5.68
N LYS A 47 -4.88 -9.83 -6.54
CA LYS A 47 -4.92 -10.01 -8.00
C LYS A 47 -3.70 -10.80 -8.44
N LYS A 48 -3.90 -11.73 -9.38
CA LYS A 48 -2.87 -12.69 -9.79
C LYS A 48 -1.63 -11.99 -10.35
N GLU A 49 -1.84 -10.98 -11.18
CA GLU A 49 -0.80 -10.19 -11.85
C GLU A 49 0.06 -9.43 -10.82
N TRP A 50 -0.58 -8.88 -9.79
CA TRP A 50 0.09 -8.20 -8.69
C TRP A 50 0.90 -9.18 -7.83
N LYS A 51 0.30 -10.32 -7.49
CA LYS A 51 0.98 -11.40 -6.76
C LYS A 51 2.23 -11.88 -7.51
N GLU A 52 2.07 -12.20 -8.80
CA GLU A 52 3.17 -12.66 -9.65
C GLU A 52 4.28 -11.61 -9.74
N PHE A 53 3.95 -10.33 -9.93
CA PHE A 53 4.95 -9.26 -9.93
C PHE A 53 5.72 -9.19 -8.61
N ARG A 54 5.01 -9.23 -7.48
CA ARG A 54 5.59 -9.12 -6.13
C ARG A 54 6.47 -10.31 -5.76
N GLU A 55 6.14 -11.52 -6.25
CA GLU A 55 6.90 -12.75 -5.98
C GLU A 55 8.08 -12.94 -6.94
N ASN A 56 8.03 -12.41 -8.17
CA ASN A 56 9.07 -12.59 -9.18
C ASN A 56 10.06 -11.43 -9.30
N THR A 57 10.05 -10.50 -8.34
CA THR A 57 10.96 -9.34 -8.32
C THR A 57 11.94 -9.44 -7.16
N SER A 58 13.13 -8.88 -7.33
CA SER A 58 14.14 -8.80 -6.28
C SER A 58 13.96 -7.61 -5.34
N HIS A 59 12.94 -6.77 -5.57
CA HIS A 59 12.58 -5.69 -4.66
C HIS A 59 11.84 -6.21 -3.43
N ILE A 60 12.02 -5.52 -2.30
CA ILE A 60 11.37 -5.85 -1.03
C ILE A 60 10.09 -5.03 -0.93
N PHE A 61 8.95 -5.67 -0.70
CA PHE A 61 7.66 -5.01 -0.50
C PHE A 61 7.25 -5.10 0.95
N ARG A 62 6.95 -3.96 1.57
CA ARG A 62 6.36 -3.87 2.90
C ARG A 62 5.01 -3.19 2.82
N PHE A 63 4.11 -3.59 3.70
CA PHE A 63 2.74 -3.12 3.75
C PHE A 63 2.43 -2.65 5.16
N GLN A 64 1.92 -1.42 5.31
CA GLN A 64 1.58 -0.83 6.59
C GLN A 64 0.30 0.01 6.49
N TYR A 65 -0.42 0.14 7.60
CA TYR A 65 -1.51 1.11 7.70
C TYR A 65 -0.96 2.50 8.07
N LYS A 66 -1.67 3.55 7.65
CA LYS A 66 -1.33 4.95 7.93
C LYS A 66 -0.97 5.20 9.40
N ASN A 67 -1.79 4.72 10.32
CA ASN A 67 -1.57 4.96 11.75
C ASN A 67 -0.31 4.29 12.26
N ASP A 68 -0.06 3.04 11.84
CA ASP A 68 1.12 2.29 12.25
C ASP A 68 2.38 2.95 11.68
N PHE A 69 2.32 3.39 10.43
CA PHE A 69 3.39 4.16 9.80
C PHE A 69 3.70 5.46 10.57
N ILE A 70 2.68 6.27 10.88
CA ILE A 70 2.86 7.51 11.64
C ILE A 70 3.42 7.22 13.05
N ALA A 71 2.92 6.17 13.71
CA ALA A 71 3.35 5.78 15.05
C ALA A 71 4.78 5.23 15.07
N SER A 72 5.20 4.48 14.04
CA SER A 72 6.54 3.90 13.94
C SER A 72 7.61 4.93 13.63
N TYR A 73 7.32 5.92 12.77
CA TYR A 73 8.35 6.85 12.28
C TYR A 73 8.30 8.25 12.90
N LYS A 74 7.25 8.59 13.67
CA LYS A 74 7.09 9.81 14.52
C LYS A 74 7.72 11.10 13.96
N ASN A 75 7.64 11.31 12.65
CA ASN A 75 8.22 12.46 11.98
C ASN A 75 7.09 13.29 11.36
N GLU A 76 7.06 14.59 11.65
CA GLU A 76 6.01 15.51 11.19
C GLU A 76 5.88 15.55 9.66
N LYS A 77 6.97 15.34 8.92
CA LYS A 77 6.93 15.34 7.45
C LYS A 77 6.03 14.23 6.90
N TYR A 78 6.04 13.06 7.55
CA TYR A 78 5.26 11.89 7.13
C TYR A 78 3.77 12.04 7.46
N GLN A 79 3.43 12.84 8.48
CA GLN A 79 2.04 13.14 8.83
C GLN A 79 1.34 14.00 7.79
N LYS A 80 2.12 14.81 7.05
CA LYS A 80 1.62 15.70 5.98
C LYS A 80 1.37 14.97 4.65
N PHE A 81 1.73 13.69 4.54
CA PHE A 81 1.49 12.92 3.33
C PHE A 81 0.00 12.66 3.11
N GLN A 82 -0.40 12.62 1.84
CA GLN A 82 -1.72 12.16 1.44
C GLN A 82 -1.67 10.65 1.23
N PHE A 83 -2.59 9.93 1.88
CA PHE A 83 -2.68 8.47 1.83
C PHE A 83 -3.85 8.04 0.91
N PRO A 84 -3.77 6.87 0.24
CA PRO A 84 -2.67 5.91 0.26
C PRO A 84 -1.41 6.45 -0.46
N VAL A 85 -0.23 5.96 -0.09
CA VAL A 85 1.06 6.37 -0.68
C VAL A 85 2.01 5.18 -0.79
N ILE A 86 2.81 5.15 -1.84
CA ILE A 86 3.91 4.19 -1.98
C ILE A 86 5.22 4.95 -1.83
N LEU A 87 6.03 4.48 -0.90
CA LEU A 87 7.30 5.08 -0.52
C LEU A 87 8.44 4.13 -0.88
N GLU A 88 9.61 4.67 -1.18
CA GLU A 88 10.85 3.92 -1.28
C GLU A 88 11.71 4.24 -0.06
N ARG A 89 12.19 3.21 0.63
CA ARG A 89 13.19 3.37 1.68
C ARG A 89 14.54 3.71 1.04
N LYS A 90 15.02 4.91 1.32
CA LYS A 90 16.43 5.30 1.15
C LYS A 90 17.08 5.30 2.53
N LYS A 91 18.42 5.22 2.58
CA LYS A 91 19.27 5.09 3.79
C LYS A 91 18.54 5.42 5.10
N ASP A 92 18.17 6.68 5.28
CA ASP A 92 17.55 7.18 6.51
C ASP A 92 16.16 7.80 6.32
N ASP A 93 15.57 7.69 5.13
CA ASP A 93 14.33 8.39 4.77
C ASP A 93 13.40 7.59 3.85
N PHE A 94 12.16 8.04 3.73
CA PHE A 94 11.19 7.58 2.76
C PHE A 94 10.95 8.64 1.69
N HIS A 95 11.13 8.26 0.43
CA HIS A 95 10.80 9.10 -0.71
C HIS A 95 9.49 8.64 -1.34
N ILE A 96 8.63 9.59 -1.74
CA ILE A 96 7.38 9.26 -2.43
C ILE A 96 7.69 8.75 -3.83
N VAL A 97 7.27 7.52 -4.11
CA VAL A 97 7.31 6.92 -5.45
C VAL A 97 5.99 7.20 -6.17
N LEU A 98 4.87 6.97 -5.47
CA LEU A 98 3.52 7.26 -5.95
C LEU A 98 2.69 7.88 -4.84
N ASP A 99 2.11 9.04 -5.15
CA ASP A 99 1.19 9.73 -4.26
C ASP A 99 -0.26 9.25 -4.44
N ALA A 100 -1.13 9.66 -3.52
CA ALA A 100 -2.55 9.31 -3.56
C ALA A 100 -3.23 9.74 -4.87
N LYS A 101 -2.83 10.88 -5.45
CA LYS A 101 -3.41 11.38 -6.70
C LYS A 101 -3.10 10.46 -7.88
N LYS A 102 -1.84 10.04 -7.99
CA LYS A 102 -1.38 9.14 -9.05
C LYS A 102 -2.02 7.76 -8.89
N LEU A 103 -2.09 7.25 -7.66
CA LEU A 103 -2.77 5.98 -7.36
C LEU A 103 -4.26 6.02 -7.72
N LYS A 104 -4.97 7.09 -7.37
CA LYS A 104 -6.39 7.27 -7.71
C LYS A 104 -6.66 7.33 -9.22
N SER A 105 -5.68 7.77 -10.01
CA SER A 105 -5.79 7.83 -11.47
C SER A 105 -5.58 6.49 -12.17
N MET A 106 -5.06 5.48 -11.46
CA MET A 106 -4.82 4.14 -12.01
C MET A 106 -6.10 3.32 -12.00
N GLN A 107 -6.29 2.47 -13.00
CA GLN A 107 -7.51 1.68 -13.15
C GLN A 107 -7.26 0.18 -12.89
N SER A 108 -6.00 -0.26 -12.95
CA SER A 108 -5.65 -1.69 -12.92
C SER A 108 -4.36 -1.99 -12.14
N ALA A 109 -4.16 -3.28 -11.82
CA ALA A 109 -2.91 -3.73 -11.20
C ALA A 109 -1.74 -3.59 -12.17
N GLU A 110 -2.00 -3.78 -13.45
CA GLU A 110 -1.06 -3.68 -14.55
C GLU A 110 -0.53 -2.26 -14.69
N ASP A 111 -1.40 -1.25 -14.54
CA ASP A 111 -0.99 0.17 -14.51
C ASP A 111 0.00 0.43 -13.37
N LEU A 112 -0.32 -0.08 -12.17
CA LEU A 112 0.54 0.05 -11.00
C LEU A 112 1.89 -0.63 -11.24
N ILE A 113 1.90 -1.87 -11.73
CA ILE A 113 3.11 -2.64 -12.01
C ILE A 113 3.98 -1.91 -13.04
N LYS A 114 3.37 -1.41 -14.13
CA LYS A 114 4.09 -0.69 -15.18
C LYS A 114 4.81 0.53 -14.61
N VAL A 115 4.09 1.36 -13.87
CA VAL A 115 4.65 2.58 -13.28
C VAL A 115 5.72 2.26 -12.23
N LEU A 116 5.52 1.22 -11.42
CA LEU A 116 6.55 0.77 -10.49
C LEU A 116 7.82 0.37 -11.24
N LYS A 117 7.73 -0.48 -12.26
CA LYS A 117 8.89 -0.88 -13.08
C LYS A 117 9.63 0.33 -13.67
N GLU A 118 8.93 1.36 -14.13
CA GLU A 118 9.54 2.60 -14.63
C GLU A 118 10.25 3.42 -13.54
N LYS A 119 9.71 3.44 -12.31
CA LYS A 119 10.25 4.22 -11.19
C LYS A 119 11.37 3.50 -10.42
N VAL A 120 11.35 2.16 -10.42
CA VAL A 120 12.26 1.33 -9.62
C VAL A 120 13.34 0.60 -10.42
N ASN A 121 13.27 0.60 -11.75
CA ASN A 121 14.42 0.25 -12.59
C ASN A 121 15.61 1.19 -12.37
#